data_AF-A0A5B9FZ10-F1
#
_entry.id   AF-A0A5B9FZ10-F1
#
_cell.length_a   1.000
_cell.length_b   1.000
_cell.length_c   1.000
_cell.angle_alpha   90.00
_cell.angle_beta   90.00
_cell.angle_gamma   90.00
#
_symmetry.space_group_name_H-M   'P 1'
#
loop_
_entity.id
_entity.type
_entity.pdbx_description
1 polymer ?
#
loop_
_entity_poly.entity_id
_entity_poly.type
_entity_poly.pdbx_seq_one_letter_code
_entity_poly.pdbx_strand_id
1 'polypeptide(L)'
;RQVPDQGIGYGLLRHLHDEAGPELAAFPAPTIGFNYLGRFAVGTAVDGAAWTVADDPGAFGGGSDDAQPLPHAIDLNALVQDGPDGARLCANWSWAGELLDESEVRAFAEAWFDALARIADFAAAADTSTLTPSDVPMVALDQSDIELLESIYAQLSD
;
A
#
# COMPACT_ATOMS: atom_id res chain seq x y z
N ARG A 1 12.30 -8.56 4.75
CA ARG A 1 11.65 -9.32 5.86
C ARG A 1 10.27 -9.75 5.34
N GLN A 2 9.98 -11.05 5.25
CA GLN A 2 8.70 -11.53 4.72
C GLN A 2 7.65 -11.61 5.85
N VAL A 3 6.41 -11.28 5.53
CA VAL A 3 5.25 -11.53 6.40
C VAL A 3 4.61 -12.85 5.95
N PRO A 4 4.50 -13.87 6.81
CA PRO A 4 3.92 -15.16 6.45
C PRO A 4 2.49 -15.01 5.93
N ASP A 5 2.18 -15.66 4.82
CA ASP A 5 0.83 -15.70 4.18
C ASP A 5 0.15 -14.33 4.09
N GLN A 6 0.92 -13.27 3.82
CA GLN A 6 0.44 -11.88 3.75
C GLN A 6 -0.30 -11.41 5.02
N GLY A 7 -0.05 -12.06 6.17
CA GLY A 7 -0.62 -11.69 7.46
C GLY A 7 -2.01 -12.23 7.75
N ILE A 8 -2.60 -13.06 6.88
CA ILE A 8 -3.98 -13.59 7.04
C ILE A 8 -4.17 -14.35 8.37
N GLY A 9 -3.11 -15.02 8.85
CA GLY A 9 -3.14 -15.77 10.11
C GLY A 9 -3.26 -14.90 11.36
N TYR A 10 -2.90 -13.61 11.31
CA TYR A 10 -2.88 -12.77 12.50
C TYR A 10 -4.26 -12.63 13.15
N GLY A 11 -5.28 -12.30 12.36
CA GLY A 11 -6.65 -12.15 12.88
C GLY A 11 -7.20 -13.45 13.45
N LEU A 12 -6.93 -14.58 12.78
CA LEU A 12 -7.34 -15.91 13.25
C LEU A 12 -6.68 -16.24 14.59
N LEU A 13 -5.37 -16.05 14.71
CA LEU A 13 -4.63 -16.33 15.94
C LEU A 13 -5.03 -15.39 17.08
N ARG A 14 -5.13 -14.08 16.79
CA ARG A 14 -5.47 -13.08 17.81
C ARG A 14 -6.87 -13.29 18.39
N HIS A 15 -7.84 -13.66 17.57
CA HIS A 15 -9.25 -13.63 17.96
C HIS A 15 -9.87 -15.00 18.20
N LEU A 16 -9.32 -16.08 17.65
CA LEU A 16 -9.93 -17.43 17.69
C LEU A 16 -9.04 -18.50 18.36
N HIS A 17 -7.78 -18.19 18.66
CA HIS A 17 -6.85 -19.17 19.25
C HIS A 17 -6.68 -18.92 20.75
N ASP A 18 -6.98 -19.92 21.58
CA ASP A 18 -7.00 -19.76 23.04
C ASP A 18 -5.64 -19.44 23.67
N GLU A 19 -4.56 -20.05 23.17
CA GLU A 19 -3.21 -19.83 23.72
C GLU A 19 -2.52 -18.58 23.15
N ALA A 20 -2.48 -18.44 21.82
CA ALA A 20 -1.84 -17.31 21.14
C ALA A 20 -2.65 -15.99 21.24
N GLY A 21 -3.97 -16.07 21.38
CA GLY A 21 -4.87 -14.91 21.41
C GLY A 21 -4.51 -13.89 22.49
N PRO A 22 -4.40 -14.27 23.78
CA PRO A 22 -4.02 -13.37 24.86
C PRO A 22 -2.64 -12.72 24.67
N GLU A 23 -1.66 -13.47 24.16
CA GLU A 23 -0.32 -12.94 23.87
C GLU A 23 -0.36 -11.88 22.77
N LEU A 24 -1.04 -12.18 21.67
CA LEU A 24 -1.22 -11.23 20.57
C LEU A 24 -2.04 -10.02 21.03
N ALA A 25 -3.07 -10.23 21.85
CA ALA A 25 -3.94 -9.18 22.38
C ALA A 25 -3.20 -8.14 23.23
N ALA A 26 -2.12 -8.54 23.89
CA ALA A 26 -1.30 -7.67 24.74
C ALA A 26 -0.48 -6.63 23.96
N PHE A 27 -0.28 -6.82 22.65
CA PHE A 27 0.40 -5.81 21.82
C PHE A 27 -0.48 -4.57 21.61
N PRO A 28 0.13 -3.37 21.47
CA PRO A 28 -0.59 -2.15 21.17
C PRO A 28 -1.45 -2.30 19.91
N ALA A 29 -2.66 -1.73 19.94
CA ALA A 29 -3.48 -1.63 18.74
C ALA A 29 -2.81 -0.70 17.72
N PRO A 30 -2.82 -1.06 16.42
CA PRO A 30 -2.32 -0.18 15.37
C PRO A 30 -3.14 1.11 15.30
N THR A 31 -2.46 2.25 15.29
CA THR A 31 -3.08 3.57 15.25
C THR A 31 -3.33 4.08 13.83
N ILE A 32 -2.72 3.43 12.82
CA ILE A 32 -2.85 3.76 11.41
C ILE A 32 -3.34 2.52 10.65
N GLY A 33 -4.46 2.66 9.96
CA GLY A 33 -4.93 1.72 8.96
C GLY A 33 -4.40 2.10 7.58
N PHE A 34 -3.97 1.10 6.81
CA PHE A 34 -3.56 1.30 5.42
C PHE A 34 -4.16 0.21 4.55
N ASN A 35 -4.71 0.63 3.40
CA ASN A 35 -5.28 -0.26 2.42
C ASN A 35 -4.98 0.24 1.01
N TYR A 36 -4.42 -0.63 0.16
CA TYR A 36 -4.21 -0.34 -1.24
C TYR A 36 -5.24 -1.11 -2.08
N LEU A 37 -6.18 -0.38 -2.67
CA LEU A 37 -7.31 -0.94 -3.42
C LEU A 37 -6.91 -1.46 -4.81
N GLY A 38 -5.67 -1.18 -5.23
CA GLY A 38 -5.19 -1.56 -6.55
C GLY A 38 -5.32 -0.42 -7.57
N ARG A 39 -5.43 -0.82 -8.84
CA ARG A 39 -5.36 0.06 -10.00
C ARG A 39 -6.63 -0.07 -10.85
N PHE A 40 -7.22 1.07 -11.20
CA PHE A 40 -8.50 1.16 -11.90
C PHE A 40 -8.35 2.04 -13.15
N ALA A 41 -9.02 1.67 -14.24
CA ALA A 41 -9.13 2.52 -15.43
C ALA A 41 -10.34 3.46 -15.29
N VAL A 42 -10.10 4.77 -15.40
CA VAL A 42 -11.12 5.82 -15.30
C VAL A 42 -11.25 6.52 -16.66
N GLY A 43 -12.47 6.82 -17.09
CA GLY A 43 -12.71 7.56 -18.33
C GLY A 43 -12.43 6.81 -19.64
N THR A 44 -11.93 5.58 -19.60
CA THR A 44 -11.85 4.70 -20.79
C THR A 44 -13.20 4.05 -21.04
N ALA A 45 -14.17 4.83 -21.51
CA ALA A 45 -15.37 4.25 -22.11
C ALA A 45 -14.89 3.44 -23.32
N VAL A 46 -14.96 2.11 -23.24
CA VAL A 46 -14.89 1.26 -24.43
C VAL A 46 -16.05 1.68 -25.32
N ASP A 47 -15.85 1.83 -26.63
CA ASP A 47 -16.94 2.16 -27.55
C ASP A 47 -18.12 1.19 -27.33
N GLY A 48 -19.27 1.72 -26.91
CA GLY A 48 -20.45 0.93 -26.54
C GLY A 48 -20.61 0.59 -25.05
N ALA A 49 -19.76 1.09 -24.15
CA ALA A 49 -19.93 0.92 -22.71
C ALA A 49 -21.17 1.66 -22.20
N ALA A 50 -22.07 0.92 -21.53
CA ALA A 50 -23.31 1.47 -20.98
C ALA A 50 -23.09 2.32 -19.72
N TRP A 51 -21.89 2.29 -19.13
CA TRP A 51 -21.49 3.10 -17.98
C TRP A 51 -19.97 3.30 -17.95
N THR A 52 -19.50 4.34 -17.26
CA THR A 52 -18.08 4.62 -17.00
C THR A 52 -17.90 5.07 -15.55
N VAL A 53 -16.70 4.89 -15.00
CA VAL A 53 -16.34 5.46 -13.69
C VAL A 53 -16.36 6.98 -13.80
N ALA A 54 -17.03 7.64 -12.87
CA ALA A 54 -17.05 9.09 -12.80
C ALA A 54 -15.63 9.62 -12.57
N ASP A 55 -15.26 10.68 -13.28
CA ASP A 55 -13.99 11.39 -13.07
C ASP A 55 -14.10 12.30 -11.83
N ASP A 56 -14.27 11.67 -10.67
CA ASP A 56 -14.24 12.31 -9.37
C ASP A 56 -13.07 11.73 -8.56
N PRO A 57 -11.95 12.47 -8.44
CA PRO A 57 -10.75 12.01 -7.75
C PRO A 57 -10.96 11.77 -6.24
N GLY A 58 -12.09 12.19 -5.65
CA GLY A 58 -12.45 11.97 -4.25
C GLY A 58 -13.56 10.93 -4.01
N ALA A 59 -14.24 10.42 -5.05
CA ALA A 59 -15.43 9.58 -4.91
C ALA A 59 -15.16 8.08 -4.58
N PHE A 60 -13.99 7.76 -4.02
CA PHE A 60 -13.64 6.39 -3.63
C PHE A 60 -13.88 6.11 -2.14
N GLY A 61 -14.47 7.06 -1.41
CA GLY A 61 -15.02 6.82 -0.09
C GLY A 61 -16.40 6.18 -0.17
N GLY A 62 -16.58 5.05 0.50
CA GLY A 62 -17.93 4.54 0.77
C GLY A 62 -18.67 5.49 1.71
N GLY A 63 -20.00 5.54 1.61
CA GLY A 63 -20.80 6.24 2.61
C GLY A 63 -20.59 5.58 3.98
N SER A 64 -19.96 6.30 4.90
CA SER A 64 -19.87 5.90 6.31
C SER A 64 -21.00 6.58 7.08
N ASP A 65 -21.61 5.85 8.02
CA ASP A 65 -22.50 6.46 9.01
C ASP A 65 -21.66 7.33 9.93
N ASP A 66 -22.10 8.56 10.23
CA ASP A 66 -21.43 9.47 11.17
C ASP A 66 -21.27 8.84 12.57
N ALA A 67 -22.12 7.86 12.91
CA ALA A 67 -22.02 7.10 14.15
C ALA A 67 -21.02 5.93 14.10
N GLN A 68 -20.45 5.61 12.95
CA GLN A 68 -19.51 4.50 12.80
C GLN A 68 -18.16 4.87 13.44
N PRO A 69 -17.70 4.13 14.47
CA PRO A 69 -16.40 4.40 15.07
C PRO A 69 -15.28 4.12 14.06
N LEU A 70 -14.29 5.00 14.02
CA LEU A 70 -13.06 4.78 13.26
C LEU A 70 -12.25 3.65 13.90
N PRO A 71 -11.81 2.64 13.13
CA PRO A 71 -11.01 1.53 13.65
C PRO A 71 -9.58 1.97 14.04
N HIS A 72 -9.11 3.06 13.46
CA HIS A 72 -7.77 3.62 13.62
C HIS A 72 -7.84 5.15 13.79
N ALA A 73 -6.81 5.77 14.35
CA ALA A 73 -6.75 7.23 14.47
C ALA A 73 -6.61 7.90 13.09
N ILE A 74 -5.92 7.23 12.17
CA ILE A 74 -5.83 7.58 10.74
C ILE A 74 -6.11 6.31 9.94
N ASP A 75 -6.93 6.40 8.90
CA ASP A 75 -7.14 5.37 7.89
C ASP A 75 -6.80 5.94 6.51
N LEU A 76 -5.87 5.29 5.82
CA LEU A 76 -5.37 5.66 4.50
C LEU A 76 -5.77 4.60 3.48
N ASN A 77 -6.68 4.96 2.57
CA ASN A 77 -7.02 4.16 1.40
C ASN A 77 -6.35 4.74 0.15
N ALA A 78 -5.51 3.96 -0.51
CA ALA A 78 -4.79 4.37 -1.71
C ALA A 78 -5.20 3.55 -2.93
N LEU A 79 -5.17 4.17 -4.11
CA LEU A 79 -5.43 3.51 -5.38
C LEU A 79 -4.72 4.24 -6.52
N VAL A 80 -4.55 3.55 -7.65
CA VAL A 80 -4.08 4.19 -8.88
C VAL A 80 -5.24 4.31 -9.87
N GLN A 81 -5.42 5.49 -10.44
CA GLN A 81 -6.36 5.74 -11.54
C GLN A 81 -5.59 5.90 -12.84
N ASP A 82 -5.85 5.05 -13.82
CA ASP A 82 -5.41 5.29 -15.19
C ASP A 82 -6.38 6.25 -15.87
N GLY A 83 -5.87 7.43 -16.22
CA GLY A 83 -6.59 8.43 -17.00
C GLY A 83 -5.89 8.75 -18.33
N PRO A 84 -6.47 9.66 -19.13
CA PRO A 84 -5.91 10.05 -20.43
C PRO A 84 -4.51 10.68 -20.32
N ASP A 85 -4.20 11.34 -19.20
CA ASP A 85 -2.91 11.97 -18.93
C ASP A 85 -1.90 11.03 -18.23
N GLY A 86 -2.25 9.76 -18.07
CA GLY A 86 -1.45 8.75 -17.39
C GLY A 86 -2.01 8.30 -16.04
N ALA A 87 -1.23 7.45 -15.37
CA ALA A 87 -1.57 6.90 -14.07
C ALA A 87 -1.40 7.95 -12.96
N ARG A 88 -2.41 8.09 -12.10
CA ARG A 88 -2.40 8.97 -10.93
C ARG A 88 -2.62 8.16 -9.66
N LEU A 89 -1.73 8.32 -8.68
CA LEU A 89 -1.93 7.79 -7.33
C LEU A 89 -2.87 8.71 -6.56
N CYS A 90 -3.97 8.17 -6.07
CA CYS A 90 -4.94 8.87 -5.24
C CYS A 90 -4.93 8.25 -3.83
N ALA A 91 -5.08 9.10 -2.82
CA ALA A 91 -5.09 8.70 -1.42
C ALA A 91 -6.26 9.40 -0.70
N ASN A 92 -7.14 8.62 -0.09
CA ASN A 92 -8.20 9.11 0.76
C ASN A 92 -7.81 8.94 2.23
N TRP A 93 -7.92 10.02 2.99
CA TRP A 93 -7.54 10.10 4.39
C TRP A 93 -8.79 10.27 5.25
N SER A 94 -9.02 9.34 6.16
CA SER A 94 -10.03 9.45 7.21
C SER A 94 -9.33 9.49 8.56
N TRP A 95 -9.78 10.34 9.48
CA TRP A 95 -9.10 10.49 10.76
C TRP A 95 -10.06 10.85 11.90
N ALA A 96 -9.64 10.54 13.12
CA ALA A 96 -10.37 10.89 14.32
C ALA A 96 -10.21 12.38 14.61
N GLY A 97 -11.17 13.20 14.17
CA GLY A 97 -11.11 14.66 14.26
C GLY A 97 -11.01 15.24 15.68
N GLU A 98 -11.34 14.47 16.72
CA GLU A 98 -11.10 14.87 18.12
C GLU A 98 -9.64 14.67 18.56
N LEU A 99 -8.87 13.84 17.86
CA LEU A 99 -7.47 13.54 18.17
C LEU A 99 -6.50 14.30 17.26
N LEU A 100 -6.89 14.56 16.01
CA LEU A 100 -6.04 15.13 14.97
C LEU A 100 -6.80 16.21 14.22
N ASP A 101 -6.16 17.36 14.03
CA ASP A 101 -6.71 18.41 13.19
C ASP A 101 -6.39 18.18 11.70
N GLU A 102 -7.16 18.82 10.82
CA GLU A 102 -6.98 18.69 9.37
C GLU A 102 -5.59 19.13 8.92
N SER A 103 -4.97 20.09 9.61
CA SER A 103 -3.65 20.61 9.23
C SER A 103 -2.52 19.62 9.51
N GLU A 104 -2.62 18.88 10.62
CA GLU A 104 -1.72 17.79 10.97
C GLU A 104 -1.80 16.66 9.95
N VAL A 105 -3.02 16.23 9.61
CA VAL A 105 -3.25 15.16 8.61
C VAL A 105 -2.80 15.61 7.23
N ARG A 106 -3.05 16.86 6.85
CA ARG A 106 -2.59 17.42 5.58
C ARG A 106 -1.06 17.49 5.49
N ALA A 107 -0.39 17.95 6.55
CA ALA A 107 1.08 17.93 6.60
C ALA A 107 1.64 16.51 6.49
N PHE A 108 0.97 15.53 7.12
CA PHE A 108 1.37 14.12 6.99
C PHE A 108 1.15 13.59 5.56
N ALA A 109 0.02 13.91 4.94
CA ALA A 109 -0.27 13.53 3.56
C ALA A 109 0.75 14.11 2.56
N GLU A 110 1.10 15.38 2.71
CA GLU A 110 2.14 16.05 1.91
C GLU A 110 3.50 15.35 2.07
N ALA A 111 3.92 15.10 3.31
CA ALA A 111 5.17 14.40 3.59
C ALA A 111 5.18 12.96 3.04
N TRP A 112 4.04 12.27 3.05
CA TRP A 112 3.89 10.93 2.48
C TRP A 112 4.06 10.95 0.95
N PHE A 113 3.42 11.89 0.25
CA PHE A 113 3.61 12.05 -1.19
C PHE A 113 5.03 12.47 -1.56
N ASP A 114 5.66 13.37 -0.79
CA ASP A 114 7.07 13.75 -0.98
C ASP A 114 8.01 12.56 -0.83
N ALA A 115 7.77 11.69 0.17
CA ALA A 115 8.55 10.48 0.35
C ALA A 115 8.38 9.50 -0.83
N LEU A 116 7.15 9.31 -1.30
CA LEU A 116 6.87 8.46 -2.46
C LEU A 116 7.52 9.00 -3.74
N ALA A 117 7.48 10.31 -3.97
CA ALA A 117 8.14 10.93 -5.12
C ALA A 117 9.66 10.66 -5.10
N ARG A 118 10.29 10.81 -3.93
CA ARG A 118 11.73 10.50 -3.78
C ARG A 118 12.04 9.02 -4.01
N ILE A 119 11.17 8.12 -3.55
CA ILE A 119 11.32 6.67 -3.81
C ILE A 119 11.18 6.39 -5.31
N ALA A 120 10.22 7.03 -5.99
CA ALA A 120 10.03 6.87 -7.42
C ALA A 120 11.22 7.41 -8.22
N ASP A 121 11.74 8.59 -7.87
CA ASP A 121 12.93 9.19 -8.49
C ASP A 121 14.16 8.27 -8.30
N PHE A 122 14.35 7.74 -7.08
CA PHE A 122 15.41 6.79 -6.80
C PHE A 122 15.27 5.51 -7.63
N ALA A 123 14.06 4.93 -7.69
CA ALA A 123 13.80 3.72 -8.47
C ALA A 123 13.99 3.94 -9.98
N ALA A 124 13.68 5.13 -10.49
CA ALA A 124 13.90 5.49 -11.89
C ALA A 124 15.38 5.74 -12.24
N ALA A 125 16.18 6.19 -11.25
CA ALA A 125 17.61 6.44 -11.40
C ALA A 125 18.49 5.22 -11.14
N ALA A 126 17.99 4.23 -10.38
CA ALA A 126 18.66 2.97 -10.18
C ALA A 126 18.64 2.17 -11.49
N ASP A 127 19.81 1.72 -11.96
CA ASP A 127 19.87 0.66 -12.98
C ASP A 127 19.13 -0.54 -12.42
N THR A 128 18.01 -0.91 -13.04
CA THR A 128 16.99 -1.84 -12.53
C THR A 128 17.43 -3.32 -12.55
N SER A 129 18.71 -3.60 -12.33
CA SER A 129 19.24 -4.96 -12.37
C SER A 129 19.37 -5.61 -11.00
N THR A 130 19.08 -4.91 -9.90
CA THR A 130 19.18 -5.51 -8.56
C THR A 130 17.94 -6.34 -8.29
N LEU A 131 18.11 -7.66 -8.41
CA LEU A 131 17.03 -8.58 -8.08
C LEU A 131 16.77 -8.53 -6.58
N THR A 132 15.51 -8.68 -6.20
CA THR A 132 15.12 -8.99 -4.83
C THR A 132 14.75 -10.47 -4.73
N PRO A 133 14.75 -11.08 -3.53
CA PRO A 133 14.25 -12.45 -3.34
C PRO A 133 12.83 -12.68 -3.88
N SER A 134 12.05 -11.62 -4.04
CA SER A 134 10.68 -11.71 -4.58
C SER A 134 10.66 -11.87 -6.10
N ASP A 135 11.73 -11.49 -6.80
CA ASP A 135 11.86 -11.60 -8.27
C ASP A 135 12.29 -13.00 -8.72
N VAL A 136 12.83 -13.81 -7.80
CA VAL A 136 13.28 -15.19 -8.03
C VAL A 136 12.55 -16.20 -7.14
N PRO A 137 11.20 -16.24 -7.14
CA PRO A 137 10.41 -16.99 -6.16
C PRO A 137 10.59 -18.52 -6.26
N MET A 138 11.17 -19.00 -7.36
CA MET A 138 11.43 -20.41 -7.63
C MET A 138 12.74 -20.90 -7.01
N VAL A 139 13.56 -20.01 -6.45
CA VAL A 139 14.86 -20.34 -5.85
C VAL A 139 14.92 -19.70 -4.47
N ALA A 140 15.35 -20.47 -3.46
CA ALA A 140 15.52 -19.96 -2.09
C ALA A 140 16.83 -19.16 -1.98
N LEU A 141 16.85 -17.96 -2.58
CA LEU A 141 17.93 -16.99 -2.43
C LEU A 141 17.50 -15.89 -1.47
N ASP A 142 18.36 -15.57 -0.50
CA ASP A 142 18.20 -14.33 0.25
C ASP A 142 18.88 -13.14 -0.47
N GLN A 143 18.70 -11.92 0.05
CA GLN A 143 19.27 -10.73 -0.59
C GLN A 143 20.80 -10.78 -0.68
N SER A 144 21.45 -11.41 0.31
CA SER A 144 22.90 -11.56 0.36
C SER A 144 23.39 -12.53 -0.71
N ASP A 145 22.64 -13.62 -0.95
CA ASP A 145 22.93 -14.58 -2.02
C ASP A 145 22.80 -13.93 -3.40
N ILE A 146 21.79 -13.08 -3.60
CA ILE A 146 21.58 -12.34 -4.86
C ILE A 146 22.73 -11.35 -5.08
N GLU A 147 23.06 -10.53 -4.09
CA GLU A 147 24.16 -9.57 -4.15
C GLU A 147 25.50 -10.28 -4.42
N LEU A 148 25.72 -11.45 -3.82
CA LEU A 148 26.90 -12.27 -4.08
C LEU A 148 26.93 -12.76 -5.54
N LEU A 149 25.82 -13.27 -6.07
CA LEU A 149 25.73 -13.73 -7.46
C LEU A 149 25.94 -12.58 -8.44
N GLU A 150 25.35 -11.41 -8.19
CA GLU A 150 25.57 -10.19 -8.97
C GLU A 150 27.04 -9.76 -8.93
N SER A 151 27.72 -9.90 -7.78
CA SER A 151 29.15 -9.58 -7.66
C SER A 151 30.07 -10.56 -8.41
N ILE A 152 29.71 -11.84 -8.45
CA ILE A 152 30.49 -12.90 -9.13
C ILE A 152 30.29 -12.84 -10.64
N TYR A 153 29.07 -12.51 -11.08
CA TYR A 153 28.65 -12.55 -12.48
C TYR A 153 28.34 -11.17 -13.06
N ALA A 154 28.93 -10.10 -12.53
CA ALA A 154 28.72 -8.70 -12.89
C ALA A 154 28.87 -8.34 -14.39
N GLN A 155 29.32 -9.27 -15.24
CA GLN A 155 29.52 -9.09 -16.68
C GLN A 155 28.62 -9.97 -17.56
N LEU A 156 27.76 -10.82 -16.98
CA LEU A 156 26.78 -11.57 -17.76
C LEU A 156 25.54 -10.71 -17.95
N SER A 157 25.51 -9.96 -19.05
CA SER A 157 24.23 -9.58 -19.66
C SER A 157 23.72 -10.76 -20.48
N ASP A 158 22.40 -10.86 -20.63
CA ASP A 158 21.76 -11.74 -21.62
C ASP A 158 22.30 -11.47 -23.04
#